data_AF-A0AAU6BSP4-F1
#
_entry.id   AF-A0AAU6BSP4-F1
#
_cell.length_a   1.000
_cell.length_b   1.000
_cell.length_c   1.000
_cell.angle_alpha   90.00
_cell.angle_beta   90.00
_cell.angle_gamma   90.00
#
_symmetry.space_group_name_H-M   'P 1'
#
loop_
_entity.id
_entity.type
_entity.pdbx_description
1 polymer ?
#
loop_
_entity_poly.entity_id
_entity_poly.type
_entity_poly.pdbx_seq_one_letter_code
_entity_poly.pdbx_strand_id
1 'polypeptide(L)'
;MTIGNQPLDDAGSAGLPHHRALLDGTDWASLGTARGDGGFLPAVLTRLLDPDPAVQTGALRELEPVHHQDSFYEATVPVALYVAAILARPTTSARAALPEWLGSLAWEADDECVAMGERHFNGGYLETYPELRAFRDQRPAFYRAVSPFLDHDDPAVRDAAVIAALPMTEHPDLNCHRGEVGQHARRLLATSTSRPDRGRALAVLKKWGEDIRGLETADDIGAGDRHASARNGVGGCVDEPPF
;
A
#
# COMPACT_ATOMS: atom_id res chain seq x y z
N MET A 1 -39.51 -17.98 -32.93
CA MET A 1 -38.64 -18.76 -32.03
C MET A 1 -37.33 -18.01 -31.94
N THR A 2 -37.10 -17.35 -30.81
CA THR A 2 -35.98 -16.44 -30.57
C THR A 2 -34.89 -17.25 -29.86
N ILE A 3 -33.74 -17.47 -30.49
CA ILE A 3 -32.56 -18.02 -29.80
C ILE A 3 -31.74 -16.81 -29.36
N GLY A 4 -31.62 -16.67 -28.04
CA GLY A 4 -31.05 -15.52 -27.37
C GLY A 4 -29.53 -15.43 -27.50
N ASN A 5 -29.07 -14.19 -27.60
CA ASN A 5 -27.71 -13.77 -27.32
C ASN A 5 -27.33 -14.19 -25.89
N GLN A 6 -26.24 -14.95 -25.74
CA GLN A 6 -25.44 -14.92 -24.52
C GLN A 6 -24.62 -13.62 -24.51
N PRO A 7 -24.67 -12.79 -23.46
CA PRO A 7 -23.69 -11.73 -23.28
C PRO A 7 -22.37 -12.32 -22.81
N LEU A 8 -21.30 -11.70 -23.29
CA LEU A 8 -19.90 -11.90 -22.92
C LEU A 8 -19.71 -11.87 -21.40
N ASP A 9 -19.05 -12.89 -20.86
CA ASP A 9 -18.46 -12.81 -19.52
C ASP A 9 -17.34 -11.77 -19.55
N ASP A 10 -17.58 -10.72 -18.78
CA ASP A 10 -16.77 -9.55 -18.56
C ASP A 10 -15.55 -9.93 -17.69
N ALA A 11 -14.44 -10.27 -18.35
CA ALA A 11 -13.15 -10.58 -17.71
C ALA A 11 -12.42 -9.32 -17.17
N GLY A 12 -13.15 -8.26 -16.82
CA GLY A 12 -12.60 -6.98 -16.33
C GLY A 12 -13.10 -6.52 -14.95
N SER A 13 -13.99 -7.28 -14.28
CA SER A 13 -14.65 -6.81 -13.05
C SER A 13 -14.67 -7.83 -11.91
N ALA A 14 -13.55 -8.52 -11.63
CA ALA A 14 -13.45 -9.26 -10.39
C ALA A 14 -13.19 -8.30 -9.23
N GLY A 15 -14.19 -8.11 -8.37
CA GLY A 15 -14.00 -7.50 -7.05
C GLY A 15 -13.02 -8.34 -6.22
N LEU A 16 -12.49 -7.74 -5.13
CA LEU A 16 -11.63 -8.47 -4.20
C LEU A 16 -12.36 -9.74 -3.70
N PRO A 17 -11.70 -10.91 -3.72
CA PRO A 17 -12.28 -12.13 -3.16
C PRO A 17 -12.63 -11.93 -1.68
N HIS A 18 -13.64 -12.65 -1.20
CA HIS A 18 -14.02 -12.62 0.20
C HIS A 18 -12.85 -13.12 1.08
N HIS A 19 -12.51 -12.39 2.15
CA HIS A 19 -11.34 -12.70 3.01
C HIS A 19 -11.26 -14.17 3.49
N ARG A 20 -12.40 -14.83 3.79
CA ARG A 20 -12.39 -16.27 4.11
C ARG A 20 -11.94 -17.15 2.95
N ALA A 21 -12.36 -16.84 1.73
CA ALA A 21 -11.93 -17.59 0.55
C ALA A 21 -10.42 -17.41 0.30
N LEU A 22 -9.87 -16.22 0.57
CA LEU A 22 -8.42 -15.99 0.54
C LEU A 22 -7.70 -16.80 1.63
N LEU A 23 -8.24 -16.81 2.85
CA LEU A 23 -7.65 -17.54 3.97
C LEU A 23 -7.63 -19.05 3.72
N ASP A 24 -8.74 -19.61 3.25
CA ASP A 24 -8.93 -21.05 3.09
C ASP A 24 -8.34 -21.56 1.76
N GLY A 25 -8.30 -20.71 0.73
CA GLY A 25 -7.88 -21.06 -0.63
C GLY A 25 -6.40 -20.84 -0.95
N THR A 26 -5.65 -20.21 -0.03
CA THR A 26 -4.21 -19.96 -0.20
C THR A 26 -3.41 -21.05 0.52
N ASP A 27 -2.45 -21.66 -0.16
CA ASP A 27 -1.50 -22.59 0.47
C ASP A 27 -0.39 -21.84 1.20
N TRP A 28 -0.72 -21.27 2.36
CA TRP A 28 0.18 -20.41 3.13
C TRP A 28 1.52 -21.05 3.49
N ALA A 29 1.54 -22.37 3.72
CA ALA A 29 2.76 -23.10 4.08
C ALA A 29 3.72 -23.25 2.89
N SER A 30 3.24 -23.06 1.66
CA SER A 30 4.10 -23.04 0.47
C SER A 30 4.76 -21.69 0.21
N LEU A 31 4.28 -20.61 0.85
CA LEU A 31 4.72 -19.25 0.57
C LEU A 31 5.90 -18.86 1.44
N GLY A 32 6.98 -18.37 0.82
CA GLY A 32 8.12 -17.78 1.49
C GLY A 32 7.81 -16.46 2.20
N THR A 33 8.50 -16.25 3.32
CA THR A 33 8.60 -15.01 4.11
C THR A 33 10.06 -14.78 4.48
N ALA A 34 10.37 -13.62 5.05
CA ALA A 34 11.71 -13.33 5.59
C ALA A 34 12.18 -14.30 6.68
N ARG A 35 11.26 -15.09 7.28
CA ARG A 35 11.55 -16.01 8.39
C ARG A 35 11.36 -17.49 8.03
N GLY A 36 11.26 -17.82 6.74
CA GLY A 36 10.94 -19.17 6.27
C GLY A 36 9.53 -19.23 5.70
N ASP A 37 8.77 -20.28 5.99
CA ASP A 37 7.44 -20.48 5.42
C ASP A 37 6.33 -19.64 6.09
N GLY A 38 5.24 -19.44 5.36
CA GLY A 38 4.07 -18.67 5.77
C GLY A 38 3.03 -19.45 6.58
N GLY A 39 3.32 -20.66 7.08
CA GLY A 39 2.34 -21.51 7.77
C GLY A 39 1.71 -20.88 9.02
N PHE A 40 2.36 -19.87 9.61
CA PHE A 40 1.84 -19.11 10.75
C PHE A 40 0.80 -18.04 10.36
N LEU A 41 0.77 -17.62 9.09
CA LEU A 41 -0.04 -16.49 8.62
C LEU A 41 -1.54 -16.66 8.85
N PRO A 42 -2.17 -17.84 8.65
CA PRO A 42 -3.60 -17.98 8.91
C PRO A 42 -4.03 -17.60 10.33
N ALA A 43 -3.21 -17.94 11.33
CA ALA A 43 -3.45 -17.62 12.73
C ALA A 43 -3.26 -16.12 13.02
N VAL A 44 -2.29 -15.47 12.37
CA VAL A 44 -2.08 -14.02 12.46
C VAL A 44 -3.22 -13.26 11.79
N LEU A 45 -3.58 -13.63 10.55
CA LEU A 45 -4.62 -12.99 9.76
C LEU A 45 -6.00 -13.07 10.43
N THR A 46 -6.31 -14.20 11.06
CA THR A 46 -7.56 -14.36 11.83
C THR A 46 -7.65 -13.37 12.99
N ARG A 47 -6.53 -13.09 13.68
CA ARG A 47 -6.48 -12.14 14.81
C ARG A 47 -6.63 -10.68 14.40
N LEU A 48 -6.44 -10.34 13.12
CA LEU A 48 -6.78 -9.00 12.63
C LEU A 48 -8.29 -8.68 12.72
N LEU A 49 -9.13 -9.71 12.86
CA LEU A 49 -10.57 -9.58 13.02
C LEU A 49 -11.04 -9.69 14.48
N ASP A 50 -10.12 -9.85 15.44
CA ASP A 50 -10.43 -9.96 16.86
C ASP A 50 -11.08 -8.66 17.36
N PRO A 51 -12.14 -8.68 18.20
CA PRO A 51 -12.75 -7.45 18.69
C PRO A 51 -11.80 -6.58 19.54
N ASP A 52 -10.73 -7.15 20.13
CA ASP A 52 -9.76 -6.42 20.94
C ASP A 52 -8.73 -5.67 20.05
N PRO A 53 -8.69 -4.32 20.10
CA PRO A 53 -7.71 -3.52 19.36
C PRO A 53 -6.24 -3.88 19.68
N ALA A 54 -5.95 -4.34 20.89
CA ALA A 54 -4.60 -4.76 21.28
C ALA A 54 -4.18 -6.04 20.54
N VAL A 55 -5.11 -6.98 20.36
CA VAL A 55 -4.89 -8.22 19.59
C VAL A 55 -4.69 -7.88 18.11
N GLN A 56 -5.50 -6.99 17.54
CA GLN A 56 -5.34 -6.54 16.15
C GLN A 56 -3.98 -5.86 15.93
N THR A 57 -3.57 -4.98 16.85
CA THR A 57 -2.26 -4.30 16.77
C THR A 57 -1.10 -5.28 16.89
N GLY A 58 -1.21 -6.27 17.78
CA GLY A 58 -0.22 -7.35 17.90
C GLY A 58 -0.12 -8.15 16.60
N ALA A 59 -1.26 -8.54 16.03
CA ALA A 59 -1.30 -9.28 14.77
C ALA A 59 -0.69 -8.49 13.60
N LEU A 60 -0.94 -7.18 13.50
CA LEU A 60 -0.29 -6.32 12.48
C LEU A 60 1.24 -6.31 12.61
N ARG A 61 1.78 -6.24 13.82
CA ARG A 61 3.24 -6.30 14.05
C ARG A 61 3.83 -7.65 13.68
N GLU A 62 3.06 -8.72 13.82
CA GLU A 62 3.48 -10.07 13.44
C GLU A 62 3.49 -10.31 11.92
N LEU A 63 2.94 -9.38 11.13
CA LEU A 63 3.09 -9.40 9.66
C LEU A 63 4.44 -8.87 9.19
N GLU A 64 5.29 -8.34 10.06
CA GLU A 64 6.61 -7.81 9.67
C GLU A 64 7.45 -8.75 8.77
N PRO A 65 7.44 -10.09 8.93
CA PRO A 65 8.17 -11.00 8.02
C PRO A 65 7.68 -11.00 6.57
N VAL A 66 6.48 -10.48 6.28
CA VAL A 66 5.93 -10.45 4.92
C VAL A 66 6.44 -9.24 4.13
N HIS A 67 7.12 -8.29 4.75
CA HIS A 67 7.71 -7.14 4.08
C HIS A 67 9.00 -6.64 4.76
N HIS A 68 9.81 -7.58 5.25
CA HIS A 68 11.03 -7.26 5.99
C HIS A 68 12.03 -6.48 5.13
N GLN A 69 12.54 -5.36 5.66
CA GLN A 69 13.52 -4.49 4.99
C GLN A 69 13.10 -4.09 3.57
N ASP A 70 11.85 -3.63 3.44
CA ASP A 70 11.26 -3.11 2.19
C ASP A 70 11.27 -4.14 1.04
N SER A 71 11.37 -5.43 1.36
CA SER A 71 11.43 -6.53 0.39
C SER A 71 10.10 -7.27 0.30
N PHE A 72 9.71 -7.63 -0.92
CA PHE A 72 8.50 -8.39 -1.19
C PHE A 72 8.82 -9.89 -1.26
N TYR A 73 8.01 -10.70 -0.60
CA TYR A 73 8.09 -12.15 -0.54
C TYR A 73 6.82 -12.76 -1.15
N GLU A 74 6.84 -14.06 -1.42
CA GLU A 74 5.69 -14.77 -2.01
C GLU A 74 4.40 -14.57 -1.19
N ALA A 75 4.53 -14.47 0.14
CA ALA A 75 3.42 -14.20 1.04
C ALA A 75 2.88 -12.76 1.01
N THR A 76 3.63 -11.77 0.50
CA THR A 76 3.25 -10.35 0.62
C THR A 76 1.94 -10.05 -0.08
N VAL A 77 1.79 -10.49 -1.33
CA VAL A 77 0.58 -10.19 -2.13
C VAL A 77 -0.66 -10.87 -1.56
N PRO A 78 -0.66 -12.17 -1.21
CA PRO A 78 -1.80 -12.81 -0.55
C PRO A 78 -2.21 -12.15 0.76
N VAL A 79 -1.24 -11.73 1.59
CA VAL A 79 -1.53 -10.99 2.83
C VAL A 79 -2.13 -9.62 2.53
N ALA A 80 -1.59 -8.87 1.57
CA ALA A 80 -2.11 -7.57 1.18
C ALA A 80 -3.55 -7.65 0.65
N LEU A 81 -3.86 -8.68 -0.15
CA LEU A 81 -5.23 -8.96 -0.61
C LEU A 81 -6.16 -9.30 0.54
N TYR A 82 -5.72 -10.09 1.52
CA TYR A 82 -6.50 -10.38 2.72
C TYR A 82 -6.79 -9.10 3.52
N VAL A 83 -5.78 -8.28 3.77
CA VAL A 83 -5.91 -7.00 4.48
C VAL A 83 -6.90 -6.08 3.76
N ALA A 84 -6.76 -5.95 2.43
CA ALA A 84 -7.69 -5.17 1.62
C ALA A 84 -9.14 -5.71 1.72
N ALA A 85 -9.32 -7.03 1.72
CA ALA A 85 -10.63 -7.67 1.83
C ALA A 85 -11.31 -7.47 3.20
N ILE A 86 -10.55 -7.26 4.28
CA ILE A 86 -11.11 -7.01 5.62
C ILE A 86 -11.35 -5.52 5.93
N LEU A 87 -10.78 -4.59 5.14
CA LEU A 87 -11.02 -3.15 5.32
C LEU A 87 -12.51 -2.81 5.33
N ALA A 88 -13.29 -3.39 4.42
CA ALA A 88 -14.73 -3.15 4.29
C ALA A 88 -15.58 -3.65 5.49
N ARG A 89 -15.01 -4.39 6.45
CA ARG A 89 -15.78 -5.01 7.53
C ARG A 89 -16.05 -4.02 8.67
N PRO A 90 -17.29 -3.87 9.19
CA PRO A 90 -17.65 -2.94 10.27
C PRO A 90 -16.88 -3.14 11.61
N THR A 91 -16.37 -4.34 11.87
CA THR A 91 -15.83 -4.76 13.18
C THR A 91 -14.34 -4.50 13.40
N THR A 92 -13.62 -3.96 12.42
CA THR A 92 -12.19 -3.69 12.61
C THR A 92 -12.02 -2.44 13.47
N SER A 93 -11.43 -2.57 14.66
CA SER A 93 -11.09 -1.42 15.52
C SER A 93 -9.80 -0.74 15.07
N ALA A 94 -8.93 -1.44 14.35
CA ALA A 94 -7.71 -0.95 13.69
C ALA A 94 -7.99 -0.24 12.35
N ARG A 95 -8.95 0.70 12.33
CA ARG A 95 -9.44 1.35 11.10
C ARG A 95 -8.40 2.17 10.36
N ALA A 96 -7.50 2.83 11.07
CA ALA A 96 -6.42 3.61 10.47
C ALA A 96 -5.18 2.74 10.19
N ALA A 97 -4.91 1.76 11.06
CA ALA A 97 -3.68 0.96 10.97
C ALA A 97 -3.67 -0.01 9.78
N LEU A 98 -4.83 -0.53 9.33
CA LEU A 98 -4.86 -1.39 8.14
C LEU A 98 -4.60 -0.61 6.83
N PRO A 99 -5.25 0.54 6.55
CA PRO A 99 -4.86 1.38 5.42
C PRO A 99 -3.41 1.85 5.51
N GLU A 100 -2.93 2.21 6.71
CA GLU A 100 -1.53 2.61 6.93
C GLU A 100 -0.56 1.48 6.55
N TRP A 101 -0.81 0.26 7.02
CA TRP A 101 0.01 -0.91 6.68
C TRP A 101 -0.03 -1.24 5.18
N LEU A 102 -1.21 -1.21 4.56
CA LEU A 102 -1.31 -1.43 3.11
C LEU A 102 -0.63 -0.30 2.32
N GLY A 103 -0.71 0.92 2.84
CA GLY A 103 -0.04 2.09 2.32
C GLY A 103 1.48 1.96 2.37
N SER A 104 2.07 1.45 3.45
CA SER A 104 3.52 1.27 3.55
C SER A 104 4.05 0.39 2.43
N LEU A 105 3.39 -0.74 2.17
CA LEU A 105 3.71 -1.60 1.02
C LEU A 105 3.57 -0.85 -0.31
N ALA A 106 2.53 -0.04 -0.47
CA ALA A 106 2.34 0.73 -1.69
C ALA A 106 3.45 1.76 -1.93
N TRP A 107 4.01 2.35 -0.87
CA TRP A 107 5.16 3.25 -0.93
C TRP A 107 6.47 2.50 -1.23
N GLU A 108 6.70 1.35 -0.61
CA GLU A 108 7.84 0.47 -0.91
C GLU A 108 7.80 0.00 -2.37
N ALA A 109 6.59 -0.12 -2.94
CA ALA A 109 6.37 -0.51 -4.33
C ALA A 109 6.17 0.66 -5.31
N ASP A 110 6.49 1.91 -4.94
CA ASP A 110 6.25 3.08 -5.79
C ASP A 110 7.17 3.15 -7.04
N ASP A 111 6.81 4.00 -8.00
CA ASP A 111 7.58 4.16 -9.24
C ASP A 111 8.99 4.71 -9.00
N GLU A 112 9.23 5.46 -7.91
CA GLU A 112 10.57 5.97 -7.57
C GLU A 112 11.46 4.84 -7.05
N CYS A 113 10.94 3.97 -6.19
CA CYS A 113 11.59 2.76 -5.69
C CYS A 113 11.96 1.83 -6.86
N VAL A 114 11.03 1.58 -7.79
CA VAL A 114 11.31 0.80 -9.00
C VAL A 114 12.38 1.48 -9.85
N ALA A 115 12.29 2.79 -10.13
CA ALA A 115 13.29 3.50 -10.90
C ALA A 115 14.69 3.51 -10.23
N MET A 116 14.74 3.43 -8.91
CA MET A 116 16.00 3.24 -8.17
C MET A 116 16.56 1.82 -8.38
N GLY A 117 15.72 0.79 -8.27
CA GLY A 117 16.09 -0.59 -8.57
C GLY A 117 16.59 -0.76 -10.01
N GLU A 118 15.85 -0.26 -11.00
CA GLU A 118 16.23 -0.33 -12.41
C GLU A 118 17.62 0.30 -12.68
N ARG A 119 17.95 1.40 -11.99
CA ARG A 119 19.28 2.02 -12.08
C ARG A 119 20.37 1.19 -11.41
N HIS A 120 20.06 0.49 -10.33
CA HIS A 120 21.03 -0.31 -9.58
C HIS A 120 21.34 -1.63 -10.29
N PHE A 121 20.32 -2.27 -10.89
CA PHE A 121 20.44 -3.56 -11.56
C PHE A 121 20.68 -3.46 -13.07
N ASN A 122 20.89 -2.25 -13.61
CA ASN A 122 21.06 -1.99 -15.04
C ASN A 122 19.89 -2.48 -15.91
N GLY A 123 18.66 -2.35 -15.42
CA GLY A 123 17.45 -2.84 -16.06
C GLY A 123 16.98 -4.19 -15.53
N GLY A 124 15.71 -4.52 -15.75
CA GLY A 124 15.17 -5.85 -15.45
C GLY A 124 14.81 -6.07 -13.98
N TYR A 125 14.63 -4.99 -13.21
CA TYR A 125 14.39 -5.10 -11.76
C TYR A 125 13.07 -5.82 -11.48
N LEU A 126 11.98 -5.45 -12.17
CA LEU A 126 10.68 -6.11 -11.99
C LEU A 126 10.63 -7.55 -12.50
N GLU A 127 11.52 -7.94 -13.41
CA GLU A 127 11.67 -9.32 -13.87
C GLU A 127 12.45 -10.17 -12.84
N THR A 128 13.34 -9.53 -12.08
CA THR A 128 14.11 -10.17 -10.99
C THR A 128 13.28 -10.32 -9.72
N TYR A 129 12.35 -9.39 -9.47
CA TYR A 129 11.48 -9.36 -8.29
C TYR A 129 9.99 -9.48 -8.69
N PRO A 130 9.53 -10.68 -9.08
CA PRO A 130 8.17 -10.89 -9.57
C PRO A 130 7.09 -10.61 -8.51
N GLU A 131 7.38 -10.74 -7.22
CA GLU A 131 6.46 -10.44 -6.12
C GLU A 131 6.13 -8.95 -6.04
N LEU A 132 7.14 -8.09 -6.25
CA LEU A 132 6.97 -6.65 -6.32
C LEU A 132 6.11 -6.26 -7.54
N ARG A 133 6.38 -6.86 -8.70
CA ARG A 133 5.56 -6.67 -9.90
C ARG A 133 4.11 -7.10 -9.64
N ALA A 134 3.91 -8.29 -9.06
CA ALA A 134 2.58 -8.82 -8.75
C ALA A 134 1.82 -7.91 -7.77
N PHE A 135 2.50 -7.34 -6.76
CA PHE A 135 1.88 -6.36 -5.87
C PHE A 135 1.43 -5.11 -6.62
N ARG A 136 2.28 -4.56 -7.50
CA ARG A 136 1.97 -3.38 -8.30
C ARG A 136 0.78 -3.61 -9.24
N ASP A 137 0.67 -4.79 -9.82
CA ASP A 137 -0.47 -5.18 -10.66
C ASP A 137 -1.80 -5.25 -9.86
N GLN A 138 -1.74 -5.39 -8.54
CA GLN A 138 -2.92 -5.40 -7.66
C GLN A 138 -3.31 -4.01 -7.13
N ARG A 139 -2.59 -2.94 -7.47
CA ARG A 139 -2.93 -1.56 -7.05
C ARG A 139 -4.39 -1.16 -7.31
N PRO A 140 -5.03 -1.51 -8.45
CA PRO A 140 -6.46 -1.25 -8.65
C PRO A 140 -7.36 -1.94 -7.61
N ALA A 141 -7.03 -3.15 -7.17
CA ALA A 141 -7.79 -3.85 -6.14
C ALA A 141 -7.61 -3.19 -4.77
N PHE A 142 -6.38 -2.82 -4.41
CA PHE A 142 -6.08 -2.11 -3.16
C PHE A 142 -6.73 -0.73 -3.11
N TYR A 143 -6.66 0.04 -4.20
CA TYR A 143 -7.32 1.34 -4.30
C TYR A 143 -8.83 1.21 -4.10
N ARG A 144 -9.49 0.23 -4.72
CA ARG A 144 -10.93 -0.02 -4.52
C ARG A 144 -11.26 -0.30 -3.06
N ALA A 145 -10.40 -1.02 -2.33
CA ALA A 145 -10.60 -1.27 -0.90
C ALA A 145 -10.39 -0.03 -0.01
N VAL A 146 -9.44 0.84 -0.37
CA VAL A 146 -9.08 2.03 0.41
C VAL A 146 -9.98 3.24 0.10
N SER A 147 -10.45 3.38 -1.14
CA SER A 147 -11.22 4.54 -1.61
C SER A 147 -12.44 4.91 -0.76
N PRO A 148 -13.22 3.96 -0.16
CA PRO A 148 -14.35 4.32 0.71
C PRO A 148 -13.95 5.10 1.97
N PHE A 149 -12.67 5.10 2.33
CA PHE A 149 -12.14 5.75 3.53
C PHE A 149 -11.56 7.15 3.27
N LEU A 150 -11.50 7.61 2.02
CA LEU A 150 -10.94 8.93 1.64
C LEU A 150 -11.72 10.12 2.21
N ASP A 151 -12.98 9.92 2.59
CA ASP A 151 -13.85 10.90 3.25
C ASP A 151 -14.32 10.45 4.64
N HIS A 152 -13.62 9.51 5.26
CA HIS A 152 -14.02 9.00 6.58
C HIS A 152 -14.05 10.15 7.62
N ASP A 153 -15.04 10.09 8.54
CA ASP A 153 -15.25 11.12 9.56
C ASP A 153 -14.04 11.21 10.52
N ASP A 154 -13.52 10.06 10.94
CA ASP A 154 -12.29 9.96 11.72
C ASP A 154 -11.07 10.45 10.89
N PRO A 155 -10.39 11.53 11.31
CA PRO A 155 -9.20 12.04 10.63
C PRO A 155 -8.05 11.05 10.49
N ALA A 156 -7.83 10.18 11.47
CA ALA A 156 -6.72 9.22 11.39
C ALA A 156 -6.96 8.19 10.29
N VAL A 157 -8.20 7.70 10.17
CA VAL A 157 -8.60 6.75 9.11
C VAL A 157 -8.52 7.41 7.74
N ARG A 158 -9.04 8.64 7.65
CA ARG A 158 -9.02 9.42 6.41
C ARG A 158 -7.59 9.70 5.95
N ASP A 159 -6.73 10.20 6.83
CA ASP A 159 -5.36 10.54 6.49
C ASP A 159 -4.58 9.28 6.05
N ALA A 160 -4.72 8.16 6.78
CA ALA A 160 -4.12 6.89 6.39
C ALA A 160 -4.59 6.40 5.01
N ALA A 161 -5.89 6.53 4.72
CA ALA A 161 -6.45 6.15 3.42
C ALA A 161 -5.92 7.03 2.28
N VAL A 162 -5.82 8.35 2.49
CA VAL A 162 -5.25 9.28 1.51
C VAL A 162 -3.79 8.93 1.22
N ILE A 163 -2.98 8.73 2.26
CA ILE A 163 -1.56 8.39 2.12
C ILE A 163 -1.36 7.05 1.44
N ALA A 164 -2.21 6.06 1.70
CA ALA A 164 -2.18 4.77 1.01
C ALA A 164 -2.58 4.89 -0.47
N ALA A 165 -3.58 5.70 -0.78
CA ALA A 165 -4.10 5.85 -2.15
C ALA A 165 -3.12 6.55 -3.11
N LEU A 166 -2.28 7.47 -2.61
CA LEU A 166 -1.33 8.24 -3.43
C LEU A 166 -0.44 7.36 -4.33
N PRO A 167 0.40 6.43 -3.81
CA PRO A 167 1.23 5.58 -4.66
C PRO A 167 0.42 4.57 -5.48
N MET A 168 -0.79 4.20 -5.06
CA MET A 168 -1.65 3.30 -5.86
C MET A 168 -2.05 3.95 -7.19
N THR A 169 -2.33 5.26 -7.21
CA THR A 169 -2.73 6.01 -8.42
C THR A 169 -1.62 6.20 -9.47
N GLU A 170 -0.42 5.67 -9.20
CA GLU A 170 0.62 5.52 -10.22
C GLU A 170 0.27 4.44 -11.24
N HIS A 171 -0.57 3.47 -10.88
CA HIS A 171 -1.07 2.47 -11.82
C HIS A 171 -1.86 3.16 -12.96
N PRO A 172 -1.62 2.82 -14.25
CA PRO A 172 -2.25 3.48 -15.38
C PRO A 172 -3.78 3.54 -15.32
N ASP A 173 -4.43 2.44 -14.91
CA ASP A 173 -5.89 2.35 -14.78
C ASP A 173 -6.48 3.30 -13.71
N LEU A 174 -5.65 3.78 -12.78
CA LEU A 174 -6.06 4.68 -11.70
C LEU A 174 -5.73 6.15 -12.00
N ASN A 175 -5.20 6.47 -13.18
CA ASN A 175 -4.84 7.85 -13.55
C ASN A 175 -6.03 8.81 -13.50
N CYS A 176 -7.25 8.33 -13.80
CA CYS A 176 -8.47 9.13 -13.72
C CYS A 176 -8.79 9.60 -12.30
N HIS A 177 -8.29 8.90 -11.27
CA HIS A 177 -8.51 9.23 -9.86
C HIS A 177 -7.50 10.22 -9.28
N ARG A 178 -6.42 10.56 -10.00
CA ARG A 178 -5.38 11.47 -9.47
C ARG A 178 -5.94 12.84 -9.06
N GLY A 179 -6.90 13.37 -9.82
CA GLY A 179 -7.54 14.66 -9.50
C GLY A 179 -8.38 14.63 -8.22
N GLU A 180 -9.06 13.51 -7.97
CA GLU A 180 -9.84 13.26 -6.74
C GLU A 180 -8.90 13.09 -5.55
N VAL A 181 -7.96 12.15 -5.63
CA VAL A 181 -6.97 11.87 -4.58
C VAL A 181 -6.13 13.12 -4.28
N GLY A 182 -5.78 13.93 -5.29
CA GLY A 182 -5.09 15.19 -5.13
C GLY A 182 -5.89 16.25 -4.35
N GLN A 183 -7.22 16.24 -4.40
CA GLN A 183 -8.06 17.10 -3.55
C GLN A 183 -8.04 16.63 -2.10
N HIS A 184 -8.13 15.31 -1.86
CA HIS A 184 -8.02 14.77 -0.51
C HIS A 184 -6.63 15.02 0.10
N ALA A 185 -5.55 14.93 -0.69
CA ALA A 185 -4.19 15.26 -0.25
C ALA A 185 -4.08 16.73 0.17
N ARG A 186 -4.67 17.68 -0.58
CA ARG A 186 -4.71 19.09 -0.17
C ARG A 186 -5.49 19.30 1.12
N ARG A 187 -6.62 18.60 1.29
CA ARG A 187 -7.40 18.63 2.53
C ARG A 187 -6.56 18.13 3.71
N LEU A 188 -5.84 17.01 3.54
CA LEU A 188 -4.89 16.48 4.52
C LEU A 188 -3.84 17.54 4.88
N LEU A 189 -3.25 18.21 3.88
CA LEU A 189 -2.28 19.30 4.11
C LEU A 189 -2.88 20.53 4.81
N ALA A 190 -4.19 20.73 4.77
CA ALA A 190 -4.84 21.82 5.50
C ALA A 190 -5.14 21.44 6.97
N THR A 191 -5.39 20.16 7.26
CA THR A 191 -5.94 19.72 8.56
C THR A 191 -5.00 18.86 9.40
N SER A 192 -4.10 18.12 8.76
CA SER A 192 -3.24 17.16 9.45
C SER A 192 -2.02 17.82 10.07
N THR A 193 -1.66 17.37 11.27
CA THR A 193 -0.42 17.73 11.98
C THR A 193 0.65 16.66 11.85
N SER A 194 0.34 15.53 11.18
CA SER A 194 1.28 14.44 10.96
C SER A 194 2.33 14.84 9.93
N ARG A 195 3.53 15.19 10.41
CA ARG A 195 4.64 15.60 9.55
C ARG A 195 5.02 14.54 8.49
N PRO A 196 5.07 13.22 8.80
CA PRO A 196 5.35 12.20 7.79
C PRO A 196 4.31 12.19 6.67
N ASP A 197 3.03 12.25 7.01
CA ASP A 197 1.93 12.19 6.04
C ASP A 197 1.89 13.45 5.17
N ARG A 198 2.07 14.62 5.79
CA ARG A 198 2.21 15.88 5.06
C ARG A 198 3.37 15.84 4.07
N GLY A 199 4.54 15.35 4.51
CA GLY A 199 5.72 15.23 3.65
C GLY A 199 5.48 14.32 2.45
N ARG A 200 4.84 13.16 2.67
CA ARG A 200 4.43 12.23 1.61
C ARG A 200 3.45 12.86 0.62
N ALA A 201 2.42 13.54 1.11
CA ALA A 201 1.45 14.24 0.27
C ALA A 201 2.09 15.35 -0.58
N LEU A 202 2.96 16.18 0.01
CA LEU A 202 3.70 17.23 -0.71
C LEU A 202 4.60 16.64 -1.80
N ALA A 203 5.32 15.55 -1.49
CA ALA A 203 6.21 14.90 -2.45
C ALA A 203 5.44 14.41 -3.68
N VAL A 204 4.29 13.76 -3.50
CA VAL A 204 3.47 13.25 -4.61
C VAL A 204 2.82 14.37 -5.40
N LEU A 205 2.24 15.38 -4.75
CA LEU A 205 1.65 16.53 -5.46
C LEU A 205 2.73 17.25 -6.31
N LYS A 206 3.93 17.45 -5.76
CA LYS A 206 5.07 18.00 -6.50
C LYS A 206 5.47 17.12 -7.69
N LYS A 207 5.51 15.79 -7.52
CA LYS A 207 5.78 14.82 -8.60
C LYS A 207 4.74 14.91 -9.71
N TRP A 208 3.47 15.19 -9.38
CA TRP A 208 2.41 15.41 -10.36
C TRP A 208 2.45 16.79 -11.03
N GLY A 209 3.37 17.67 -10.64
CA GLY A 209 3.48 19.03 -11.16
C GLY A 209 2.43 20.00 -10.59
N GLU A 210 1.79 19.64 -9.47
CA GLU A 210 0.83 20.50 -8.78
C GLU A 210 1.55 21.67 -8.09
N ASP A 211 0.92 22.85 -8.08
CA ASP A 211 1.44 23.98 -7.30
C ASP A 211 1.17 23.76 -5.81
N ILE A 212 2.24 23.49 -5.06
CA ILE A 212 2.19 23.28 -3.61
C ILE A 212 2.46 24.55 -2.79
N ARG A 213 2.72 25.69 -3.45
CA ARG A 213 3.00 26.95 -2.75
C ARG A 213 1.79 27.36 -1.91
N GLY A 214 2.04 27.64 -0.64
CA GLY A 214 0.99 28.00 0.33
C GLY A 214 0.29 26.81 0.98
N LEU A 215 0.62 25.56 0.59
CA LEU A 215 0.21 24.34 1.31
C LEU A 215 1.27 23.90 2.34
N GLU A 216 2.51 24.32 2.15
CA GLU A 216 3.64 24.03 3.03
C GLU A 216 3.59 24.89 4.30
N THR A 217 3.85 24.26 5.44
CA THR A 217 4.12 24.95 6.71
C THR A 217 5.62 25.19 6.87
N ALA A 218 6.01 26.06 7.81
CA ALA A 218 7.42 26.28 8.14
C ALA A 218 8.15 24.98 8.52
N ASP A 219 7.45 24.04 9.18
CA ASP A 219 8.01 22.76 9.60
C ASP A 219 8.22 21.79 8.43
N ASP A 220 7.37 21.86 7.40
CA ASP A 220 7.51 21.07 6.17
C ASP A 220 8.74 21.53 5.38
N ILE A 221 8.91 22.85 5.23
CA ILE A 221 10.05 23.46 4.54
C ILE A 221 11.36 23.05 5.22
N GLY A 222 11.43 23.19 6.55
CA GLY A 222 12.60 22.75 7.33
C GLY A 222 12.82 21.22 7.36
N ALA A 223 11.87 20.41 6.89
CA ALA A 223 12.05 18.96 6.70
C ALA A 223 12.72 18.64 5.37
N GLY A 224 12.26 19.27 4.29
CA GLY A 224 12.76 19.07 2.94
C GLY A 224 14.26 19.35 2.84
N ASP A 225 14.71 20.45 3.45
CA ASP A 225 16.13 20.85 3.45
C ASP A 225 17.05 19.81 4.12
N ARG A 226 16.55 19.12 5.15
CA ARG A 226 17.29 18.05 5.85
C ARG A 226 17.35 16.76 5.03
N HIS A 227 16.25 16.39 4.37
CA HIS A 227 16.22 15.20 3.50
C HIS A 227 17.07 15.38 2.24
N ALA A 228 17.04 16.57 1.61
CA ALA A 228 17.90 16.88 0.47
C ALA A 228 19.39 16.83 0.85
N SER A 229 19.74 17.26 2.06
CA SER A 229 21.11 17.14 2.59
C SER A 229 21.51 15.69 2.88
N ALA A 230 20.60 14.85 3.37
CA ALA A 230 20.86 13.44 3.66
C ALA A 230 21.02 12.59 2.39
N ARG A 231 20.22 12.83 1.33
CA ARG A 231 20.33 12.12 0.04
C ARG A 231 21.60 12.46 -0.75
N ASN A 232 22.26 13.56 -0.41
CA ASN A 232 23.59 13.92 -0.94
C ASN A 232 24.76 13.31 -0.14
N GLY A 233 24.48 12.59 0.95
CA GLY A 233 25.48 11.85 1.73
C GLY A 233 25.80 10.51 1.06
N VAL A 234 27.00 10.42 0.49
CA VAL A 234 27.60 9.16 0.00
C VAL A 234 27.73 8.18 1.17
N GLY A 235 27.05 7.04 1.11
CA GLY A 235 27.18 5.99 2.13
C GLY A 235 26.30 4.79 1.83
N GLY A 236 26.71 3.96 0.86
CA GLY A 236 26.11 2.66 0.61
C GLY A 236 26.60 1.62 1.61
N CYS A 237 25.67 0.80 2.10
CA CYS A 237 25.90 -0.59 2.48
C CYS A 237 24.71 -1.38 1.95
N VAL A 238 24.84 -1.91 0.73
CA VAL A 238 24.00 -2.99 0.23
C VAL A 238 24.68 -4.27 0.70
N ASP A 239 24.16 -4.86 1.77
CA ASP A 239 24.41 -6.28 2.02
C ASP A 239 23.42 -7.06 1.16
N GLU A 240 23.97 -7.93 0.32
CA GLU A 240 23.27 -8.84 -0.58
C GLU A 240 22.39 -9.80 0.25
N PRO A 241 21.14 -10.08 -0.17
CA PRO A 241 20.26 -10.97 0.60
C PRO A 241 20.84 -12.39 0.65
N PRO A 242 20.90 -13.04 1.83
CA PRO A 242 21.43 -14.39 1.94
C PRO A 242 20.44 -15.39 1.31
N PHE A 243 20.99 -16.28 0.48
CA PHE A 243 20.30 -17.44 -0.11
C PHE A 243 19.66 -18.36 0.94
#